data_AF-A0A450SCL3-F1
#
_entry.id   AF-A0A450SCL3-F1
#
_cell.length_a   1.000
_cell.length_b   1.000
_cell.length_c   1.000
_cell.angle_alpha   90.00
_cell.angle_beta   90.00
_cell.angle_gamma   90.00
#
_symmetry.space_group_name_H-M   'P 1'
#
loop_
_entity.id
_entity.type
_entity.pdbx_description
1 polymer ?
#
loop_
_entity_poly.entity_id
_entity_poly.type
_entity_poly.pdbx_seq_one_letter_code
_entity_poly.pdbx_strand_id
1 'polypeptide(L)' 'MIHAIEATIDESGYIRLTEPLPIKGGYRAFIAVLDEPPGNAPETALLSEDSLSADWARPEEDEAWSHLQ' A
#
# COMPACT_ATOMS: atom_id res chain seq x y z
N MET A 1 -3.92 5.47 17.00
CA MET A 1 -3.03 5.19 15.87
C MET A 1 -3.76 4.24 14.95
N ILE A 2 -3.82 4.51 13.64
CA ILE A 2 -4.44 3.60 12.66
C ILE A 2 -3.34 2.66 12.16
N HIS A 3 -3.61 1.36 12.19
CA HIS A 3 -2.73 0.35 11.61
C HIS A 3 -3.42 -0.20 10.36
N ALA A 4 -2.78 -0.05 9.21
CA ALA A 4 -3.19 -0.67 7.96
C ALA A 4 -2.36 -1.95 7.79
N ILE A 5 -3.03 -3.06 7.46
CA ILE A 5 -2.41 -4.36 7.28
C ILE A 5 -2.84 -4.90 5.94
N GLU A 6 -1.90 -5.49 5.22
CA GLU A 6 -2.19 -6.18 3.98
C GLU A 6 -2.91 -7.50 4.25
N ALA A 7 -3.94 -7.78 3.47
CA ALA A 7 -4.71 -9.00 3.58
C ALA A 7 -5.16 -9.43 2.18
N THR A 8 -5.29 -10.74 1.99
CA THR A 8 -5.86 -11.29 0.76
C THR A 8 -7.31 -11.67 0.99
N ILE A 9 -8.13 -11.54 -0.06
CA ILE A 9 -9.51 -12.03 -0.07
C ILE A 9 -9.49 -13.32 -0.88
N ASP A 10 -9.89 -14.44 -0.26
CA ASP A 10 -9.96 -15.73 -0.95
C ASP A 10 -11.20 -15.83 -1.87
N GLU A 11 -11.26 -16.87 -2.69
CA GLU A 11 -12.36 -17.10 -3.64
C GLU A 11 -13.74 -17.21 -2.96
N SER A 12 -13.76 -17.51 -1.65
CA SER A 12 -14.98 -17.58 -0.85
C SER A 12 -15.37 -16.23 -0.23
N GLY A 13 -14.59 -15.18 -0.48
CA GLY A 13 -14.83 -13.82 0.02
C GLY A 13 -14.33 -13.58 1.45
N TYR A 14 -13.52 -14.46 2.01
CA TYR A 14 -12.99 -14.29 3.37
C TYR A 14 -11.64 -13.57 3.36
N ILE A 15 -11.48 -12.65 4.31
CA ILE A 15 -10.23 -11.91 4.54
C ILE A 15 -9.24 -12.80 5.28
N ARG A 16 -8.05 -12.97 4.70
CA ARG A 16 -6.90 -13.67 5.25
C ARG A 16 -5.80 -12.65 5.56
N LEU A 17 -5.54 -12.42 6.83
CA LEU A 17 -4.43 -11.55 7.25
C LEU A 17 -3.10 -12.22 6.89
N THR A 18 -2.18 -11.47 6.29
CA THR A 18 -0.82 -11.96 6.00
C THR A 18 0.03 -12.04 7.27
N GLU A 19 -0.27 -11.18 8.26
CA GLU A 19 0.38 -11.15 9.57
C GLU A 19 -0.63 -11.21 10.73
N PRO A 20 -0.26 -11.79 11.89
CA PRO A 20 -1.12 -11.80 13.06
C PRO A 20 -1.31 -10.37 13.60
N LEU A 21 -2.57 -9.95 13.75
CA LEU A 21 -2.91 -8.68 14.38
C LEU A 21 -3.42 -8.91 15.81
N PRO A 22 -2.59 -8.73 16.86
CA PRO A 22 -3.00 -8.91 18.24
C PRO A 22 -3.88 -7.75 18.72
N ILE A 23 -5.18 -7.82 18.44
CA ILE A 23 -6.17 -6.88 18.98
C ILE A 23 -6.69 -7.39 20.32
N LYS A 24 -6.64 -6.55 21.37
CA LYS A 24 -7.21 -6.85 22.70
C LYS A 24 -8.40 -5.96 23.02
N GLY A 25 -9.63 -6.46 22.82
CA GLY A 25 -10.86 -5.73 23.10
C GLY A 25 -11.70 -5.47 21.84
N GLY A 26 -12.75 -4.66 21.96
CA GLY A 26 -13.60 -4.29 20.83
C GLY A 26 -13.09 -3.05 20.11
N TYR A 27 -12.78 -3.17 18.82
CA TYR A 27 -12.32 -2.07 17.98
C TYR A 27 -13.15 -1.98 16.70
N ARG A 28 -13.24 -0.76 16.16
CA ARG A 28 -13.77 -0.54 14.82
C ARG A 28 -12.64 -0.76 13.80
N ALA A 29 -12.91 -1.54 12.77
CA ALA A 29 -12.00 -1.77 11.66
C ALA A 29 -12.45 -0.96 10.43
N PHE A 30 -11.48 -0.57 9.62
CA PHE A 30 -11.68 -0.02 8.28
C PHE A 30 -11.14 -1.04 7.28
N ILE A 31 -11.92 -1.34 6.25
CA ILE A 31 -11.55 -2.29 5.19
C ILE A 31 -11.56 -1.52 3.88
N ALA A 32 -10.41 -1.48 3.21
CA ALA A 32 -10.30 -1.05 1.83
C ALA A 32 -10.05 -2.28 0.96
N VAL A 33 -10.89 -2.48 -0.05
CA VAL A 33 -10.71 -3.55 -1.04
C VAL A 33 -10.17 -2.89 -2.30
N LEU A 34 -9.07 -3.41 -2.83
CA LEU A 34 -8.51 -2.97 -4.10
C LEU A 34 -9.21 -3.74 -5.23
N ASP A 35 -9.67 -3.05 -6.26
CA ASP A 35 -10.32 -3.67 -7.42
C ASP A 35 -9.34 -4.48 -8.29
N GLU A 36 -8.04 -4.26 -8.12
CA GLU A 36 -6.97 -4.92 -8.87
C GLU A 36 -6.41 -6.13 -8.08
N PRO A 37 -6.24 -7.31 -8.71
CA PRO A 37 -5.73 -8.48 -8.00
C PRO A 37 -4.30 -8.24 -7.48
N PRO A 38 -3.98 -8.72 -6.26
CA PRO A 38 -2.65 -8.57 -5.68
C PRO A 38 -1.62 -9.25 -6.57
N GLY A 39 -0.75 -8.46 -7.20
CA GLY A 39 0.32 -8.94 -8.08
C GLY A 39 0.27 -8.45 -9.52
N ASN A 40 -0.83 -7.82 -9.95
CA ASN A 40 -0.86 -7.13 -11.25
C ASN A 40 -0.40 -5.68 -11.06
N ALA A 41 0.88 -5.47 -10.74
CA ALA A 41 1.46 -4.17 -11.07
C ALA A 41 1.32 -4.05 -12.60
N PRO A 42 0.61 -3.04 -13.14
CA PRO A 42 0.46 -2.93 -14.58
C PRO A 42 1.88 -2.89 -15.16
N GLU A 43 2.16 -3.68 -16.21
CA GLU A 43 3.53 -3.77 -16.77
C GLU A 43 4.09 -2.37 -17.10
N THR A 44 3.22 -1.41 -17.41
CA THR A 44 3.56 0.00 -17.57
C THR A 44 4.12 0.67 -16.31
N ALA A 45 3.67 0.32 -15.11
CA ALA A 45 4.24 0.81 -13.85
C ALA A 45 5.65 0.28 -13.64
N LEU A 46 5.89 -1.01 -13.90
CA LEU A 46 7.24 -1.61 -13.81
C LEU A 46 8.19 -1.00 -14.85
N LEU A 47 7.73 -0.75 -16.07
CA LEU A 47 8.51 -0.10 -17.14
C LEU A 47 8.73 1.40 -16.90
N SER A 48 7.88 2.04 -16.09
CA SER A 48 8.01 3.46 -15.74
C SER A 48 8.89 3.71 -14.53
N GLU A 49 9.20 2.67 -13.73
CA GLU A 49 10.00 2.79 -12.50
C GLU A 49 11.38 3.40 -12.79
N ASP A 50 12.12 2.88 -13.78
CA ASP A 50 13.42 3.42 -14.18
C ASP A 50 13.31 4.88 -14.66
N SER A 51 12.25 5.21 -15.42
CA SER A 51 12.06 6.58 -15.93
C SER A 51 11.67 7.58 -14.84
N LEU A 52 10.87 7.16 -13.86
CA LEU A 52 10.39 8.02 -12.78
C LEU A 52 11.46 8.20 -11.70
N SER A 53 12.25 7.17 -11.41
CA SER A 53 13.32 7.24 -10.40
C SER A 53 14.36 8.32 -10.71
N ALA A 54 14.68 8.54 -11.98
CA ALA A 54 15.66 9.54 -12.41
C ALA A 54 15.22 10.99 -12.13
N ASP A 55 13.92 11.27 -12.15
CA ASP A 55 13.38 12.60 -11.88
C ASP A 55 12.88 12.75 -10.43
N TRP A 56 12.36 11.69 -9.81
CA TRP A 56 11.84 11.70 -8.43
C TRP A 56 12.91 11.52 -7.34
N ALA A 57 14.06 10.90 -7.63
CA ALA A 57 15.15 10.76 -6.66
C ALA A 57 16.06 12.00 -6.59
N ARG A 58 15.56 13.14 -7.07
CA ARG A 58 16.32 14.39 -7.07
C ARG A 58 16.30 15.05 -5.68
N PRO A 59 17.43 15.58 -5.20
CA PRO A 59 17.49 16.29 -3.92
C PRO A 59 16.49 17.45 -3.81
N GLU A 60 16.15 18.07 -4.94
CA GLU A 60 15.16 19.15 -5.04
C GLU A 60 13.74 18.68 -4.70
N GLU A 61 13.40 17.41 -5.01
CA GLU A 61 12.14 16.80 -4.60
C GLU A 61 12.16 16.54 -3.10
N ASP A 62 13.23 15.98 -2.54
CA ASP A 62 13.34 15.78 -1.08
C ASP A 62 13.18 17.10 -0.30
N GLU A 63 13.74 18.20 -0.80
CA GLU A 63 13.56 19.54 -0.24
C GLU A 63 12.11 20.03 -0.36
N ALA A 64 11.48 19.87 -1.54
CA ALA A 64 10.10 20.27 -1.78
C ALA A 64 9.11 19.55 -0.83
N TRP A 65 9.35 18.27 -0.55
CA TRP A 65 8.51 17.48 0.35
C TRP A 65 8.77 17.77 1.83
N SER A 66 9.97 18.24 2.19
CA SER A 66 10.32 18.63 3.56
C SER A 66 9.45 19.77 4.12
N HIS A 67 8.86 20.58 3.23
CA HIS A 67 8.03 21.73 3.58
C HIS A 67 6.55 21.38 3.84
N LEU A 68 6.14 20.12 3.66
CA LEU A 68 4.75 19.67 3.78
C LEU A 68 4.46 18.87 5.07
N GLN A 69 5.39 18.82 6.02
CA GLN A 69 5.19 18.22 7.35
C GLN A 69 4.47 19.14 8.34
#